data_AF-A0A8H7PVY8-F1
#
_entry.id   AF-A0A8H7PVY8-F1
#
_cell.length_a   1.000
_cell.length_b   1.000
_cell.length_c   1.000
_cell.angle_alpha   90.00
_cell.angle_beta   90.00
_cell.angle_gamma   90.00
#
_symmetry.space_group_name_H-M   'P 1'
#
loop_
_entity.id
_entity.type
_entity.pdbx_description
1 polymer ?
#
loop_
_entity_poly.entity_id
_entity_poly.type
_entity_poly.pdbx_seq_one_letter_code
_entity_poly.pdbx_strand_id
1 'polypeptide(L)'
;MSAQAESTSSEKQESGVANPYLKYQGDSNPADSAPRHQRIQLSNDRSKEPQSVLGKRPSTAAGSAPQSSKHQQREKFHPNVYGNYKAYYSSRRDKGQKDDPRMHMLDPSLVTDKTVLDIGCNSGNLTIILAMKYKPTHVVGIDIDPNLIHSARTHLKLAYSLRNPDSEEVDLDIGFKYHYFPHSMSTMFGFLPTLPARSSPKGFPYNVEFKADDWLKTPTENETYDTIFALSITKWIHLHNGDEGMKEFFHKAYQTLKPGGTFVVEPQAYESYARRRRDSEHIKATYDSIKFLPDQFKDFLLNEVHFASYEIAGDTENEQNGTAWFVLLFG
;
A
#
# COMPACT_ATOMS: atom_id res chain seq x y z
N MET A 1 63.72 -19.13 32.86
CA MET A 1 63.96 -18.62 31.49
C MET A 1 62.62 -18.21 30.94
N SER A 2 62.31 -16.93 31.05
CA SER A 2 61.03 -16.31 30.70
C SER A 2 61.00 -16.02 29.21
N ALA A 3 60.00 -16.53 28.49
CA ALA A 3 59.73 -16.17 27.10
C ALA A 3 58.63 -15.12 27.06
N GLN A 4 58.99 -13.93 26.60
CA GLN A 4 58.07 -12.83 26.28
C GLN A 4 57.38 -13.14 24.95
N ALA A 5 56.05 -12.97 24.91
CA ALA A 5 55.30 -12.94 23.66
C ALA A 5 55.00 -11.48 23.32
N GLU A 6 55.58 -11.00 22.21
CA GLU A 6 55.34 -9.69 21.63
C GLU A 6 53.94 -9.65 20.98
N SER A 7 53.17 -8.64 21.35
CA SER A 7 51.90 -8.27 20.74
C SER A 7 52.14 -7.33 19.55
N THR A 8 51.74 -7.73 18.35
CA THR A 8 51.68 -6.84 17.18
C THR A 8 50.22 -6.55 16.84
N SER A 9 49.83 -5.30 17.11
CA SER A 9 48.56 -4.68 16.74
C SER A 9 48.59 -4.26 15.27
N SER A 10 47.68 -4.78 14.45
CA SER A 10 47.46 -4.31 13.09
C SER A 10 46.37 -3.23 13.06
N GLU A 11 46.79 -1.98 12.86
CA GLU A 11 45.91 -0.83 12.63
C GLU A 11 45.12 -0.99 11.31
N LYS A 12 43.81 -0.82 11.38
CA LYS A 12 42.94 -0.63 10.21
C LYS A 12 43.02 0.82 9.75
N GLN A 13 43.47 1.05 8.52
CA GLN A 13 43.34 2.33 7.85
C GLN A 13 41.86 2.59 7.49
N GLU A 14 41.22 3.51 8.21
CA GLU A 14 39.96 4.14 7.79
C GLU A 14 40.26 5.25 6.77
N SER A 15 39.89 5.05 5.51
CA SER A 15 39.88 6.10 4.50
C SER A 15 38.65 6.98 4.70
N GLY A 16 38.80 8.07 5.44
CA GLY A 16 37.76 9.09 5.61
C GLY A 16 37.51 9.88 4.34
N VAL A 17 36.39 9.63 3.66
CA VAL A 17 35.82 10.59 2.70
C VAL A 17 34.89 11.51 3.47
N ALA A 18 35.37 12.73 3.75
CA ALA A 18 34.59 13.74 4.46
C ALA A 18 33.36 14.16 3.63
N ASN A 19 32.17 14.02 4.21
CA ASN A 19 30.92 14.54 3.64
C ASN A 19 30.92 16.08 3.75
N PRO A 20 30.89 16.84 2.64
CA PRO A 20 30.99 18.30 2.67
C PRO A 20 29.74 19.02 3.22
N TYR A 21 28.69 18.29 3.61
CA TYR A 21 27.42 18.87 4.09
C TYR A 21 27.21 18.87 5.61
N LEU A 22 28.20 18.46 6.41
CA LEU A 22 28.15 18.51 7.87
C LEU A 22 29.03 19.64 8.42
N LYS A 23 28.54 20.89 8.33
CA LYS A 23 28.94 21.98 9.22
C LYS A 23 27.74 22.84 9.58
N TYR A 24 27.00 22.38 10.57
CA TYR A 24 26.24 23.26 11.46
C TYR A 24 26.43 22.74 12.89
N GLN A 25 27.44 23.29 13.56
CA GLN A 25 27.51 23.28 15.02
C GLN A 25 26.85 24.59 15.45
N GLY A 26 25.70 24.49 16.10
CA GLY A 26 25.04 25.64 16.71
C GLY A 26 25.73 25.99 18.02
N ASP A 27 25.84 27.29 18.29
CA ASP A 27 25.82 27.79 19.66
C ASP A 27 25.15 29.17 19.71
N SER A 28 24.19 29.26 20.64
CA SER A 28 23.64 30.43 21.36
C SER A 28 23.10 31.64 20.59
N ASN A 29 21.80 31.87 20.80
CA ASN A 29 21.06 33.14 20.66
C ASN A 29 21.63 34.20 21.64
N PRO A 30 21.55 35.52 21.34
CA PRO A 30 20.30 36.22 21.64
C PRO A 30 19.89 37.31 20.64
N ALA A 31 18.56 37.40 20.45
CA ALA A 31 17.73 38.59 20.28
C ALA A 31 18.08 39.68 19.24
N ASP A 32 17.00 40.09 18.56
CA ASP A 32 16.79 41.38 17.87
C ASP A 32 17.29 41.53 16.42
N SER A 33 16.38 41.24 15.48
CA SER A 33 16.04 42.07 14.28
C SER A 33 15.47 41.20 13.16
N ALA A 34 14.15 41.10 13.07
CA ALA A 34 13.47 40.47 11.95
C ALA A 34 13.42 41.42 10.73
N PRO A 35 13.90 41.04 9.53
CA PRO A 35 13.65 41.81 8.32
C PRO A 35 12.24 41.50 7.78
N ARG A 36 11.47 42.58 7.55
CA ARG A 36 10.14 42.57 6.94
C ARG A 36 10.11 41.83 5.60
N HIS A 37 9.11 40.95 5.42
CA HIS A 37 8.75 40.35 4.14
C HIS A 37 8.49 41.43 3.06
N GLN A 38 9.35 41.51 2.04
CA GLN A 38 9.01 42.17 0.79
C GLN A 38 8.16 41.23 -0.07
N ARG A 39 6.88 41.61 -0.23
CA ARG A 39 5.93 40.99 -1.13
C ARG A 39 6.33 41.30 -2.58
N ILE A 40 6.92 40.33 -3.28
CA ILE A 40 7.19 40.45 -4.72
C ILE A 40 5.84 40.51 -5.45
N GLN A 41 5.49 41.68 -5.97
CA GLN A 41 4.33 41.88 -6.84
C GLN A 41 4.75 41.55 -8.28
N LEU A 42 4.22 40.47 -8.84
CA LEU A 42 4.32 40.17 -10.27
C LEU A 42 3.31 41.04 -11.00
N SER A 43 3.80 42.04 -11.75
CA SER A 43 3.00 42.91 -12.61
C SER A 43 2.55 42.16 -13.86
N ASN A 44 1.25 42.17 -14.13
CA ASN A 44 0.67 41.79 -15.41
C ASN A 44 1.02 42.85 -16.45
N ASP A 45 1.81 42.48 -17.46
CA ASP A 45 1.84 43.24 -18.71
C ASP A 45 1.68 42.32 -19.91
N ARG A 46 0.66 42.62 -20.71
CA ARG A 46 0.32 41.98 -21.98
C ARG A 46 0.91 42.85 -23.07
N SER A 47 1.83 42.33 -23.87
CA SER A 47 1.76 42.50 -25.33
C SER A 47 2.88 41.79 -26.11
N LYS A 48 2.42 41.12 -27.18
CA LYS A 48 3.10 40.81 -28.46
C LYS A 48 4.11 39.65 -28.51
N GLU A 49 3.60 38.54 -29.05
CA GLU A 49 4.29 37.48 -29.79
C GLU A 49 5.04 38.02 -31.04
N PRO A 50 6.04 37.32 -31.64
CA PRO A 50 5.74 36.05 -32.34
C PRO A 50 6.85 34.96 -32.47
N GLN A 51 6.34 33.79 -32.89
CA GLN A 51 6.92 32.72 -33.73
C GLN A 51 7.32 31.39 -33.06
N SER A 52 6.38 30.43 -33.17
CA SER A 52 6.63 28.99 -33.15
C SER A 52 7.14 28.50 -34.51
N VAL A 53 8.21 27.70 -34.51
CA VAL A 53 8.71 27.01 -35.70
C VAL A 53 8.46 25.50 -35.56
N LEU A 54 7.91 24.92 -36.63
CA LEU A 54 7.84 23.49 -37.00
C LEU A 54 6.79 22.58 -36.34
N GLY A 55 5.85 22.09 -37.16
CA GLY A 55 5.09 20.85 -36.88
C GLY A 55 3.62 20.77 -37.33
N LYS A 56 3.16 21.44 -38.41
CA LYS A 56 1.79 21.23 -38.95
C LYS A 56 1.71 19.94 -39.79
N ARG A 57 0.83 19.01 -39.40
CA ARG A 57 0.25 18.00 -40.29
C ARG A 57 -1.02 18.56 -40.95
N PRO A 58 -1.26 18.32 -42.25
CA PRO A 58 -2.40 18.91 -42.95
C PRO A 58 -3.70 18.14 -42.69
N SER A 59 -4.77 18.90 -42.47
CA SER A 59 -6.17 18.47 -42.55
C SER A 59 -6.70 18.77 -43.96
N THR A 60 -7.32 17.78 -44.61
CA THR A 60 -8.69 17.80 -45.16
C THR A 60 -8.90 16.63 -46.13
N ALA A 61 -9.98 15.87 -45.92
CA ALA A 61 -10.94 15.52 -46.97
C ALA A 61 -12.18 14.91 -46.32
N ALA A 62 -13.33 15.54 -46.59
CA ALA A 62 -14.65 15.06 -46.21
C ALA A 62 -15.01 13.81 -47.04
N GLY A 63 -15.52 12.79 -46.36
CA GLY A 63 -16.10 11.60 -46.97
C GLY A 63 -17.24 11.11 -46.09
N SER A 64 -18.48 11.27 -46.59
CA SER A 64 -19.72 10.81 -45.99
C SER A 64 -19.79 9.28 -45.93
N ALA A 65 -20.08 8.71 -44.77
CA ALA A 65 -20.48 7.32 -44.58
C ALA A 65 -21.46 7.18 -43.39
N PRO A 66 -22.31 6.14 -43.40
CA PRO A 66 -23.71 6.24 -42.96
C PRO A 66 -23.94 6.03 -41.47
N GLN A 67 -25.08 6.58 -41.02
CA GLN A 67 -25.69 6.29 -39.73
C GLN A 67 -26.04 4.79 -39.62
N SER A 68 -25.46 4.10 -38.65
CA SER A 68 -26.18 3.28 -37.66
C SER A 68 -25.21 2.34 -36.92
N SER A 69 -25.03 2.60 -35.63
CA SER A 69 -25.01 1.51 -34.66
C SER A 69 -25.52 2.07 -33.35
N LYS A 70 -26.53 1.41 -32.79
CA LYS A 70 -26.99 1.67 -31.43
C LYS A 70 -25.79 1.41 -30.52
N HIS A 71 -25.15 2.47 -30.04
CA HIS A 71 -24.29 2.36 -28.87
C HIS A 71 -25.16 1.79 -27.76
N GLN A 72 -25.01 0.50 -27.46
CA GLN A 72 -25.37 -0.02 -26.16
C GLN A 72 -24.67 0.90 -25.17
N GLN A 73 -25.44 1.69 -24.44
CA GLN A 73 -24.92 2.48 -23.33
C GLN A 73 -24.32 1.46 -22.38
N ARG A 74 -22.99 1.28 -22.43
CA ARG A 74 -22.28 0.57 -21.37
C ARG A 74 -22.67 1.29 -20.10
N GLU A 75 -23.28 0.58 -19.16
CA GLU A 75 -23.57 1.12 -17.84
C GLU A 75 -22.30 1.78 -17.33
N LYS A 76 -22.36 3.09 -17.08
CA LYS A 76 -21.24 3.81 -16.48
C LYS A 76 -21.21 3.44 -15.02
N PHE A 77 -20.50 2.37 -14.69
CA PHE A 77 -20.25 1.98 -13.31
C PHE A 77 -19.59 3.13 -12.56
N HIS A 78 -19.94 3.27 -11.28
CA HIS A 78 -19.26 4.21 -10.40
C HIS A 78 -17.74 3.90 -10.40
N PRO A 79 -16.85 4.90 -10.51
CA PRO A 79 -15.40 4.65 -10.73
C PRO A 79 -14.73 3.86 -9.60
N ASN A 80 -15.35 3.85 -8.41
CA ASN A 80 -14.84 3.17 -7.22
C ASN A 80 -15.75 1.99 -6.81
N VAL A 81 -16.36 1.30 -7.78
CA VAL A 81 -17.35 0.24 -7.53
C VAL A 81 -16.78 -0.88 -6.65
N TYR A 82 -15.48 -1.17 -6.74
CA TYR A 82 -14.77 -2.16 -5.90
C TYR A 82 -14.09 -1.56 -4.67
N GLY A 83 -14.32 -0.27 -4.36
CA GLY A 83 -13.61 0.41 -3.27
C GLY A 83 -12.18 0.82 -3.60
N ASN A 84 -11.81 0.81 -4.88
CA ASN A 84 -10.52 1.17 -5.46
C ASN A 84 -10.23 2.69 -5.40
N TYR A 85 -10.30 3.29 -4.21
CA TYR A 85 -10.08 4.72 -4.01
C TYR A 85 -8.60 5.09 -4.16
N LYS A 86 -8.28 5.99 -5.09
CA LYS A 86 -6.91 6.55 -5.26
C LYS A 86 -6.38 7.31 -4.05
N ALA A 87 -7.27 7.82 -3.19
CA ALA A 87 -6.94 8.60 -2.00
C ALA A 87 -7.14 7.79 -0.70
N TYR A 88 -7.20 6.46 -0.78
CA TYR A 88 -7.54 5.60 0.36
C TYR A 88 -6.73 5.92 1.62
N TYR A 89 -5.40 5.89 1.49
CA TYR A 89 -4.48 6.12 2.63
C TYR A 89 -4.46 7.59 3.10
N SER A 90 -4.71 8.56 2.22
CA SER A 90 -4.77 9.97 2.61
C SER A 90 -6.10 10.34 3.29
N SER A 91 -7.20 9.64 2.98
CA SER A 91 -8.50 9.83 3.65
C SER A 91 -8.66 9.05 4.94
N ARG A 92 -7.91 7.95 5.12
CA ARG A 92 -7.94 7.13 6.34
C ARG A 92 -7.14 7.68 7.51
N ARG A 93 -6.28 8.66 7.25
CA ARG A 93 -5.37 9.21 8.24
C ARG A 93 -6.03 10.35 8.98
N ASP A 94 -5.95 10.35 10.31
CA ASP A 94 -6.21 11.56 11.07
C ASP A 94 -5.19 12.64 10.69
N LYS A 95 -5.67 13.89 10.58
CA LYS A 95 -4.82 15.02 10.18
C LYS A 95 -3.69 15.21 11.20
N GLY A 96 -2.50 14.70 10.88
CA GLY A 96 -1.28 14.88 11.67
C GLY A 96 -0.54 13.60 12.02
N GLN A 97 -1.16 12.42 11.87
CA GLN A 97 -0.45 11.15 12.07
C GLN A 97 0.49 10.85 10.89
N LYS A 98 1.68 10.34 11.17
CA LYS A 98 2.63 9.85 10.16
C LYS A 98 2.25 8.43 9.72
N ASP A 99 1.99 7.57 10.68
CA ASP A 99 1.75 6.15 10.46
C ASP A 99 0.26 5.85 10.23
N ASP A 100 -0.01 4.71 9.58
CA ASP A 100 -1.35 4.13 9.57
C ASP A 100 -1.62 3.50 10.95
N PRO A 101 -2.75 3.79 11.63
CA PRO A 101 -3.04 3.28 12.97
C PRO A 101 -2.88 1.76 13.11
N ARG A 102 -3.13 1.03 12.02
CA ARG A 102 -3.00 -0.43 11.95
C ARG A 102 -1.58 -0.91 12.23
N MET A 103 -0.57 -0.10 11.90
CA MET A 103 0.84 -0.44 12.15
C MET A 103 1.18 -0.55 13.64
N HIS A 104 0.43 0.12 14.51
CA HIS A 104 0.64 0.06 15.96
C HIS A 104 -0.03 -1.15 16.62
N MET A 105 -1.01 -1.75 15.93
CA MET A 105 -1.80 -2.89 16.43
C MET A 105 -1.29 -4.24 15.91
N LEU A 106 -0.45 -4.23 14.88
CA LEU A 106 0.09 -5.45 14.28
C LEU A 106 1.33 -5.95 15.03
N ASP A 107 1.25 -7.18 15.53
CA ASP A 107 2.41 -7.91 16.05
C ASP A 107 3.40 -8.17 14.89
N PRO A 108 4.67 -7.74 14.99
CA PRO A 108 5.70 -8.04 14.01
C PRO A 108 5.83 -9.54 13.65
N SER A 109 5.52 -10.45 14.59
CA SER A 109 5.59 -11.91 14.38
C SER A 109 4.70 -12.42 13.23
N LEU A 110 3.66 -11.66 12.89
CA LEU A 110 2.76 -11.94 11.76
C LEU A 110 3.42 -11.70 10.40
N VAL A 111 4.57 -11.02 10.35
CA VAL A 111 5.18 -10.58 9.09
C VAL A 111 6.66 -10.98 9.02
N THR A 112 7.40 -10.89 10.11
CA THR A 112 8.85 -11.13 10.11
C THR A 112 9.20 -12.55 9.66
N ASP A 113 10.09 -12.63 8.66
CA ASP A 113 10.54 -13.87 8.03
C ASP A 113 9.41 -14.73 7.42
N LYS A 114 8.20 -14.18 7.23
CA LYS A 114 7.03 -14.88 6.68
C LYS A 114 6.88 -14.70 5.16
N THR A 115 6.17 -15.64 4.52
CA THR A 115 5.56 -15.44 3.20
C THR A 115 4.14 -14.89 3.40
N VAL A 116 3.93 -13.65 2.98
CA VAL A 116 2.73 -12.87 3.29
C VAL A 116 1.91 -12.57 2.03
N LEU A 117 0.59 -12.66 2.14
CA LEU A 117 -0.37 -12.19 1.14
C LEU A 117 -1.16 -11.01 1.67
N ASP A 118 -1.33 -9.96 0.87
CA ASP A 118 -2.18 -8.80 1.17
C ASP A 118 -3.26 -8.64 0.09
N ILE A 119 -4.49 -9.03 0.44
CA ILE A 119 -5.65 -9.06 -0.48
C ILE A 119 -6.38 -7.72 -0.41
N GLY A 120 -6.50 -7.06 -1.56
CA GLY A 120 -7.04 -5.70 -1.64
C GLY A 120 -5.99 -4.65 -1.25
N CYS A 121 -4.74 -4.84 -1.69
CA CYS A 121 -3.61 -4.00 -1.28
C CYS A 121 -3.73 -2.52 -1.71
N ASN A 122 -4.70 -2.20 -2.59
CA ASN A 122 -4.90 -0.87 -3.17
C ASN A 122 -3.60 -0.40 -3.86
N SER A 123 -3.16 0.84 -3.60
CA SER A 123 -1.90 1.39 -4.09
C SER A 123 -0.65 0.90 -3.33
N GLY A 124 -0.78 -0.17 -2.54
CA GLY A 124 0.34 -0.90 -1.92
C GLY A 124 1.04 -0.20 -0.76
N ASN A 125 0.54 0.95 -0.27
CA ASN A 125 1.26 1.74 0.72
C ASN A 125 1.49 0.96 2.03
N LEU A 126 0.44 0.33 2.58
CA LEU A 126 0.60 -0.48 3.79
C LEU A 126 1.50 -1.69 3.54
N THR A 127 1.29 -2.39 2.43
CA THR A 127 2.10 -3.54 2.00
C THR A 127 3.60 -3.20 1.96
N ILE A 128 3.95 -2.05 1.38
CA ILE A 128 5.33 -1.55 1.29
C ILE A 128 5.89 -1.25 2.68
N ILE A 129 5.13 -0.56 3.53
CA ILE A 129 5.57 -0.23 4.90
C ILE A 129 5.79 -1.50 5.72
N LEU A 130 4.90 -2.50 5.63
CA LEU A 130 5.10 -3.81 6.27
C LEU A 130 6.38 -4.49 5.78
N ALA A 131 6.61 -4.52 4.47
CA ALA A 131 7.79 -5.13 3.89
C ALA A 131 9.10 -4.45 4.32
N MET A 132 9.10 -3.13 4.44
CA MET A 132 10.26 -2.38 4.90
C MET A 132 10.51 -2.56 6.39
N LYS A 133 9.47 -2.47 7.22
CA LYS A 133 9.59 -2.45 8.69
C LYS A 133 9.84 -3.83 9.28
N TYR A 134 9.14 -4.85 8.78
CA TYR A 134 9.12 -6.17 9.42
C TYR A 134 9.89 -7.24 8.66
N LYS A 135 10.46 -6.91 7.48
CA LYS A 135 11.39 -7.78 6.72
C LYS A 135 10.88 -9.21 6.51
N PRO A 136 9.70 -9.39 5.89
CA PRO A 136 9.19 -10.70 5.50
C PRO A 136 10.13 -11.39 4.49
N THR A 137 10.04 -12.72 4.43
CA THR A 137 10.72 -13.51 3.38
C THR A 137 10.19 -13.11 2.00
N HIS A 138 8.86 -12.96 1.88
CA HIS A 138 8.20 -12.50 0.66
C HIS A 138 6.84 -11.88 0.95
N VAL A 139 6.41 -10.88 0.18
CA VAL A 139 5.07 -10.28 0.26
C VAL A 139 4.47 -10.17 -1.13
N VAL A 140 3.23 -10.62 -1.27
CA VAL A 140 2.43 -10.46 -2.48
C VAL A 140 1.25 -9.55 -2.16
N GLY A 141 1.18 -8.37 -2.80
CA GLY A 141 0.00 -7.52 -2.78
C GLY A 141 -0.88 -7.76 -4.01
N ILE A 142 -2.17 -8.03 -3.81
CA ILE A 142 -3.12 -8.25 -4.90
C ILE A 142 -4.23 -7.22 -4.83
N ASP A 143 -4.58 -6.64 -5.96
CA ASP A 143 -5.75 -5.77 -6.11
C ASP A 143 -6.39 -6.00 -7.49
N ILE A 144 -7.70 -5.85 -7.58
CA ILE A 144 -8.44 -6.06 -8.83
C ILE A 144 -8.22 -4.92 -9.83
N ASP A 145 -7.83 -3.71 -9.37
CA ASP A 145 -7.61 -2.56 -10.24
C ASP A 145 -6.16 -2.50 -10.76
N PRO A 146 -5.93 -2.74 -12.07
CA PRO A 146 -4.59 -2.69 -12.64
C PRO A 146 -3.92 -1.30 -12.55
N ASN A 147 -4.70 -0.22 -12.44
CA ASN A 147 -4.13 1.12 -12.26
C ASN A 147 -3.60 1.30 -10.84
N LEU A 148 -4.29 0.77 -9.83
CA LEU A 148 -3.79 0.78 -8.45
C LEU A 148 -2.54 -0.05 -8.30
N ILE A 149 -2.47 -1.21 -8.97
CA ILE A 149 -1.25 -2.03 -9.01
C ILE A 149 -0.12 -1.34 -9.75
N HIS A 150 -0.40 -0.59 -10.82
CA HIS A 150 0.60 0.26 -11.46
C HIS A 150 1.13 1.34 -10.50
N SER A 151 0.24 1.99 -9.75
CA SER A 151 0.62 2.92 -8.68
C SER A 151 1.44 2.24 -7.58
N ALA A 152 1.06 1.04 -7.13
CA ALA A 152 1.78 0.26 -6.11
C ALA A 152 3.21 -0.06 -6.54
N ARG A 153 3.40 -0.49 -7.79
CA ARG A 153 4.74 -0.73 -8.36
C ARG A 153 5.57 0.56 -8.45
N THR A 154 4.93 1.70 -8.71
CA THR A 154 5.59 3.01 -8.71
C THR A 154 5.97 3.44 -7.30
N HIS A 155 5.07 3.25 -6.33
CA HIS A 155 5.30 3.52 -4.92
C HIS A 155 6.43 2.65 -4.35
N LEU A 156 6.55 1.38 -4.74
CA LEU A 156 7.64 0.51 -4.31
C LEU A 156 9.00 1.08 -4.73
N LYS A 157 9.12 1.51 -5.99
CA LYS A 157 10.32 2.15 -6.53
C LYS A 157 10.63 3.47 -5.84
N LEU A 158 9.59 4.27 -5.58
CA LEU A 158 9.70 5.54 -4.88
C LEU A 158 10.20 5.32 -3.44
N ALA A 159 9.54 4.46 -2.66
CA ALA A 159 9.92 4.13 -1.28
C ALA A 159 11.37 3.59 -1.21
N TYR A 160 11.77 2.74 -2.16
CA TYR A 160 13.16 2.28 -2.25
C TYR A 160 14.15 3.42 -2.53
N SER A 161 13.77 4.38 -3.37
CA SER A 161 14.63 5.54 -3.71
C SER A 161 14.73 6.56 -2.58
N LEU A 162 13.79 6.56 -1.64
CA LEU A 162 13.68 7.54 -0.57
C LEU A 162 14.37 7.09 0.74
N ARG A 163 14.63 5.79 0.88
CA ARG A 163 15.15 5.19 2.12
C ARG A 163 16.58 5.67 2.43
N ASN A 164 16.92 5.70 3.72
CA ASN A 164 18.31 5.80 4.14
C ASN A 164 19.03 4.46 3.85
N PRO A 165 20.11 4.43 3.05
CA PRO A 165 20.82 3.19 2.75
C PRO A 165 21.61 2.64 3.94
N ASP A 166 21.97 3.50 4.91
CA ASP A 166 22.86 3.18 6.03
C ASP A 166 22.11 2.94 7.34
N SER A 167 20.77 3.08 7.34
CA SER A 167 19.93 2.87 8.51
C SER A 167 18.90 1.78 8.26
N GLU A 168 18.71 0.95 9.28
CA GLU A 168 17.65 -0.06 9.34
C GLU A 168 16.32 0.54 9.82
N GLU A 169 16.32 1.79 10.33
CA GLU A 169 15.10 2.47 10.73
C GLU A 169 14.30 2.94 9.51
N VAL A 170 13.01 2.62 9.53
CA VAL A 170 12.05 3.05 8.52
C VAL A 170 11.35 4.33 9.00
N ASP A 171 11.95 5.50 8.70
CA ASP A 171 11.28 6.80 8.83
C ASP A 171 10.59 7.14 7.50
N LEU A 172 9.53 6.41 7.18
CA LEU A 172 8.63 6.74 6.07
C LEU A 172 7.19 6.81 6.59
N ASP A 173 6.48 7.90 6.30
CA ASP A 173 5.03 7.94 6.52
C ASP A 173 4.29 7.15 5.43
N ILE A 174 3.06 6.71 5.74
CA ILE A 174 2.22 5.92 4.82
C ILE A 174 1.98 6.61 3.46
N GLY A 175 2.07 7.95 3.42
CA GLY A 175 1.89 8.75 2.22
C GLY A 175 3.16 8.97 1.41
N PHE A 176 4.30 8.43 1.84
CA PHE A 176 5.62 8.70 1.31
C PHE A 176 5.88 10.21 1.14
N LYS A 177 5.93 10.97 2.24
CA LYS A 177 6.25 12.40 2.27
C LYS A 177 7.55 12.74 3.01
N TYR A 178 7.87 12.06 4.12
CA TYR A 178 9.00 12.39 5.00
C TYR A 178 10.08 11.33 4.95
N HIS A 179 11.24 11.65 4.36
CA HIS A 179 12.28 10.66 4.08
C HIS A 179 13.68 11.24 4.08
N TYR A 180 14.68 10.35 4.09
CA TYR A 180 16.10 10.68 4.01
C TYR A 180 16.45 11.36 2.68
N PHE A 181 16.09 10.77 1.54
CA PHE A 181 16.31 11.39 0.23
C PHE A 181 15.12 12.28 -0.17
N PRO A 182 15.36 13.50 -0.71
CA PRO A 182 14.29 14.37 -1.18
C PRO A 182 13.53 13.77 -2.38
N HIS A 183 12.21 13.98 -2.41
CA HIS A 183 11.36 13.60 -3.53
C HIS A 183 11.83 14.14 -4.88
N SER A 184 12.40 15.36 -4.89
CA SER A 184 12.91 15.99 -6.10
C SER A 184 13.97 15.15 -6.81
N MET A 185 14.75 14.34 -6.09
CA MET A 185 15.76 13.48 -6.69
C MET A 185 15.14 12.42 -7.59
N SER A 186 14.07 11.76 -7.14
CA SER A 186 13.35 10.78 -7.96
C SER A 186 12.67 11.40 -9.19
N THR A 187 12.31 12.68 -9.13
CA THR A 187 11.74 13.42 -10.28
C THR A 187 12.83 13.83 -11.28
N MET A 188 13.98 14.28 -10.81
CA MET A 188 15.08 14.74 -11.66
C MET A 188 15.86 13.59 -12.31
N PHE A 189 16.09 12.52 -11.57
CA PHE A 189 17.00 11.44 -11.97
C PHE A 189 16.29 10.09 -12.20
N GLY A 190 14.98 10.03 -11.94
CA GLY A 190 14.24 8.78 -11.94
C GLY A 190 14.43 7.97 -10.66
N PHE A 191 13.80 6.80 -10.60
CA PHE A 191 13.90 5.89 -9.46
C PHE A 191 15.19 5.07 -9.49
N LEU A 192 15.66 4.66 -8.31
CA LEU A 192 16.71 3.66 -8.21
C LEU A 192 16.27 2.36 -8.92
N PRO A 193 17.18 1.67 -9.63
CA PRO A 193 16.85 0.45 -10.34
C PRO A 193 16.46 -0.65 -9.34
N THR A 194 15.32 -1.28 -9.58
CA THR A 194 14.84 -2.45 -8.82
C THR A 194 15.15 -3.77 -9.54
N LEU A 195 16.11 -3.77 -10.48
CA LEU A 195 16.57 -5.00 -11.12
C LEU A 195 17.42 -5.78 -10.11
N PRO A 196 17.26 -7.12 -10.03
CA PRO A 196 18.06 -7.91 -9.13
C PRO A 196 19.54 -7.76 -9.53
N ALA A 197 20.38 -7.38 -8.57
CA ALA A 197 21.82 -7.56 -8.72
C ALA A 197 22.09 -9.03 -9.07
N ARG A 198 23.20 -9.30 -9.78
CA ARG A 198 23.57 -10.66 -10.26
C ARG A 198 23.63 -11.73 -9.15
N SER A 199 23.66 -11.33 -7.89
CA SER A 199 23.42 -12.14 -6.68
C SER A 199 21.96 -11.93 -6.24
N SER A 200 21.15 -12.99 -6.18
CA SER A 200 19.76 -12.97 -5.70
C SER A 200 19.58 -12.07 -4.45
N PRO A 201 19.15 -10.81 -4.62
CA PRO A 201 19.15 -9.89 -3.50
C PRO A 201 18.00 -10.27 -2.58
N LYS A 202 18.34 -10.62 -1.33
CA LYS A 202 17.36 -10.91 -0.29
C LYS A 202 16.81 -9.61 0.26
N GLY A 203 15.49 -9.56 0.48
CA GLY A 203 14.83 -8.45 1.16
C GLY A 203 14.40 -7.30 0.25
N PHE A 204 14.04 -6.18 0.88
CA PHE A 204 13.39 -5.05 0.21
C PHE A 204 14.32 -4.35 -0.79
N PRO A 205 13.85 -4.03 -2.01
CA PRO A 205 12.47 -4.11 -2.51
C PRO A 205 12.15 -5.41 -3.26
N TYR A 206 13.08 -6.36 -3.31
CA TYR A 206 13.03 -7.55 -4.17
C TYR A 206 12.14 -8.65 -3.61
N ASN A 207 11.83 -8.60 -2.31
CA ASN A 207 10.89 -9.48 -1.64
C ASN A 207 9.41 -9.03 -1.77
N VAL A 208 9.10 -8.01 -2.58
CA VAL A 208 7.73 -7.50 -2.75
C VAL A 208 7.25 -7.69 -4.19
N GLU A 209 6.10 -8.33 -4.36
CA GLU A 209 5.42 -8.50 -5.64
C GLU A 209 4.02 -7.88 -5.60
N PHE A 210 3.59 -7.28 -6.71
CA PHE A 210 2.24 -6.75 -6.88
C PHE A 210 1.56 -7.35 -8.12
N LYS A 211 0.33 -7.87 -7.96
CA LYS A 211 -0.46 -8.49 -9.04
C LYS A 211 -1.83 -7.82 -9.18
N ALA A 212 -2.21 -7.57 -10.43
CA ALA A 212 -3.55 -7.10 -10.77
C ALA A 212 -4.42 -8.31 -11.08
N ASP A 213 -5.28 -8.68 -10.14
CA ASP A 213 -6.00 -9.94 -10.23
C ASP A 213 -7.27 -10.00 -9.37
N ASP A 214 -8.25 -10.80 -9.80
CA ASP A 214 -9.41 -11.16 -8.99
C ASP A 214 -9.07 -12.40 -8.16
N TRP A 215 -8.47 -12.18 -6.98
CA TRP A 215 -7.95 -13.27 -6.15
C TRP A 215 -9.00 -14.33 -5.81
N LEU A 216 -10.28 -13.97 -5.68
CA LEU A 216 -11.34 -14.94 -5.41
C LEU A 216 -11.47 -15.95 -6.56
N LYS A 217 -11.34 -15.51 -7.81
CA LYS A 217 -11.54 -16.33 -9.02
C LYS A 217 -10.26 -17.00 -9.54
N THR A 218 -9.09 -16.47 -9.21
CA THR A 218 -7.82 -17.01 -9.72
C THR A 218 -7.43 -18.30 -9.01
N PRO A 219 -7.05 -19.39 -9.72
CA PRO A 219 -6.52 -20.58 -9.08
C PRO A 219 -5.30 -20.27 -8.20
N THR A 220 -5.29 -20.80 -6.99
CA THR A 220 -4.22 -20.61 -6.02
C THR A 220 -3.62 -21.95 -5.63
N GLU A 221 -2.33 -21.97 -5.34
CA GLU A 221 -1.70 -23.11 -4.69
C GLU A 221 -2.13 -23.17 -3.22
N ASN A 222 -2.33 -24.38 -2.71
CA ASN A 222 -2.64 -24.58 -1.29
C ASN A 222 -1.39 -24.35 -0.45
N GLU A 223 -1.56 -24.10 0.85
CA GLU A 223 -0.47 -24.07 1.84
C GLU A 223 0.74 -23.20 1.43
N THR A 224 0.45 -22.03 0.86
CA THR A 224 1.49 -21.16 0.28
C THR A 224 1.94 -20.07 1.24
N TYR A 225 1.02 -19.51 2.02
CA TYR A 225 1.25 -18.32 2.83
C TYR A 225 1.31 -18.65 4.32
N ASP A 226 2.23 -18.00 5.03
CA ASP A 226 2.26 -18.06 6.49
C ASP A 226 1.26 -17.08 7.11
N THR A 227 1.04 -15.94 6.44
CA THR A 227 0.08 -14.91 6.88
C THR A 227 -0.69 -14.36 5.70
N ILE A 228 -2.01 -14.21 5.84
CA ILE A 228 -2.88 -13.58 4.85
C ILE A 228 -3.59 -12.39 5.49
N PHE A 229 -3.44 -11.22 4.89
CA PHE A 229 -4.16 -10.00 5.25
C PHE A 229 -5.37 -9.79 4.33
N ALA A 230 -6.53 -9.55 4.94
CA ALA A 230 -7.77 -9.14 4.29
C ALA A 230 -8.32 -7.91 5.00
N LEU A 231 -7.64 -6.78 4.82
CA LEU A 231 -7.92 -5.56 5.57
C LEU A 231 -8.89 -4.66 4.81
N SER A 232 -10.06 -4.43 5.39
CA SER A 232 -11.08 -3.56 4.79
C SER A 232 -11.49 -3.97 3.37
N ILE A 233 -11.54 -5.27 3.09
CA ILE A 233 -11.91 -5.82 1.79
C ILE A 233 -13.20 -6.65 1.81
N THR A 234 -13.63 -7.15 2.98
CA THR A 234 -14.77 -8.09 3.09
C THR A 234 -16.06 -7.51 2.53
N LYS A 235 -16.38 -6.24 2.84
CA LYS A 235 -17.56 -5.56 2.27
C LYS A 235 -17.59 -5.59 0.75
N TRP A 236 -16.45 -5.35 0.11
CA TRP A 236 -16.40 -5.26 -1.35
C TRP A 236 -16.56 -6.63 -1.98
N ILE A 237 -15.95 -7.67 -1.40
CA ILE A 237 -16.14 -9.06 -1.83
C ILE A 237 -17.61 -9.45 -1.70
N HIS A 238 -18.21 -9.14 -0.54
CA HIS A 238 -19.58 -9.50 -0.20
C HIS A 238 -20.62 -8.78 -1.07
N LEU A 239 -20.44 -7.48 -1.35
CA LEU A 239 -21.32 -6.72 -2.24
C LEU A 239 -21.26 -7.15 -3.72
N HIS A 240 -20.15 -7.75 -4.16
CA HIS A 240 -20.00 -8.18 -5.56
C HIS A 240 -20.37 -9.65 -5.78
N ASN A 241 -20.15 -10.50 -4.78
CA ASN A 241 -20.26 -11.95 -4.93
C ASN A 241 -21.29 -12.59 -3.98
N GLY A 242 -21.96 -11.79 -3.15
CA GLY A 242 -22.97 -12.26 -2.20
C GLY A 242 -22.41 -13.16 -1.11
N ASP A 243 -23.32 -13.81 -0.37
CA ASP A 243 -22.97 -14.69 0.75
C ASP A 243 -22.07 -15.85 0.32
N GLU A 244 -22.35 -16.45 -0.83
CA GLU A 244 -21.59 -17.60 -1.33
C GLU A 244 -20.15 -17.21 -1.69
N GLY A 245 -19.95 -16.07 -2.36
CA GLY A 245 -18.60 -15.59 -2.64
C GLY A 245 -17.83 -15.19 -1.37
N MET A 246 -18.52 -14.71 -0.33
CA MET A 246 -17.88 -14.39 0.95
C MET A 246 -17.44 -15.67 1.69
N LYS A 247 -18.25 -16.73 1.67
CA LYS A 247 -17.90 -18.04 2.23
C LYS A 247 -16.77 -18.70 1.44
N GLU A 248 -16.84 -18.67 0.11
CA GLU A 248 -15.79 -19.18 -0.78
C GLU A 248 -14.46 -18.49 -0.49
N PHE A 249 -14.48 -17.16 -0.33
CA PHE A 249 -13.30 -16.39 0.05
C PHE A 249 -12.68 -16.88 1.38
N PHE A 250 -13.50 -17.13 2.41
CA PHE A 250 -13.00 -17.61 3.70
C PHE A 250 -12.42 -19.03 3.61
N HIS A 251 -13.09 -19.95 2.91
CA HIS A 251 -12.53 -21.28 2.67
C HIS A 251 -11.22 -21.22 1.89
N LYS A 252 -11.14 -20.36 0.87
CA LYS A 252 -9.92 -20.19 0.09
C LYS A 252 -8.78 -19.58 0.90
N ALA A 253 -9.07 -18.62 1.78
CA ALA A 253 -8.07 -18.07 2.69
C ALA A 253 -7.49 -19.16 3.59
N TYR A 254 -8.35 -20.03 4.15
CA TYR A 254 -7.89 -21.17 4.95
C TYR A 254 -7.04 -22.16 4.14
N GLN A 255 -7.50 -22.57 2.96
CA GLN A 255 -6.78 -23.55 2.12
C GLN A 255 -5.41 -23.06 1.63
N THR A 256 -5.24 -21.76 1.46
CA THR A 256 -3.99 -21.16 0.98
C THR A 256 -3.01 -20.82 2.10
N LEU A 257 -3.44 -20.92 3.36
CA LEU A 257 -2.56 -20.87 4.52
C LEU A 257 -1.83 -22.20 4.71
N LYS A 258 -0.55 -22.10 5.10
CA LYS A 258 0.19 -23.24 5.64
C LYS A 258 -0.42 -23.68 6.99
N PRO A 259 -0.20 -24.95 7.39
CA PRO A 259 -0.50 -25.37 8.77
C PRO A 259 0.19 -24.46 9.79
N GLY A 260 -0.56 -23.94 10.77
CA GLY A 260 -0.07 -22.95 11.75
C GLY A 260 0.00 -21.52 11.22
N GLY A 261 -0.52 -21.25 10.02
CA GLY A 261 -0.59 -19.91 9.44
C GLY A 261 -1.70 -19.05 10.06
N THR A 262 -1.64 -17.75 9.82
CA THR A 262 -2.58 -16.78 10.40
C THR A 262 -3.35 -16.01 9.32
N PHE A 263 -4.68 -16.03 9.41
CA PHE A 263 -5.55 -15.15 8.63
C PHE A 263 -5.91 -13.91 9.46
N VAL A 264 -5.56 -12.74 8.96
CA VAL A 264 -5.81 -11.44 9.59
C VAL A 264 -6.89 -10.73 8.81
N VAL A 265 -8.09 -10.61 9.38
CA VAL A 265 -9.24 -10.01 8.71
C VAL A 265 -9.75 -8.78 9.47
N GLU A 266 -10.06 -7.70 8.75
CA GLU A 266 -10.74 -6.50 9.27
C GLU A 266 -12.14 -6.43 8.62
N PRO A 267 -13.18 -7.04 9.22
CA PRO A 267 -14.54 -6.96 8.71
C PRO A 267 -15.10 -5.55 8.84
N GLN A 268 -15.74 -5.05 7.80
CA GLN A 268 -16.44 -3.76 7.90
C GLN A 268 -17.88 -3.94 8.35
N ALA A 269 -18.35 -3.04 9.22
CA ALA A 269 -19.71 -3.03 9.73
C ALA A 269 -20.75 -2.95 8.59
N TYR A 270 -21.86 -3.68 8.75
CA TYR A 270 -22.90 -3.84 7.74
C TYR A 270 -23.59 -2.51 7.38
N GLU A 271 -23.71 -1.60 8.35
CA GLU A 271 -24.25 -0.25 8.17
C GLU A 271 -23.51 0.52 7.08
N SER A 272 -22.21 0.23 6.90
CA SER A 272 -21.37 0.86 5.88
C SER A 272 -21.66 0.37 4.45
N TYR A 273 -22.40 -0.73 4.28
CA TYR A 273 -22.78 -1.31 2.99
C TYR A 273 -23.88 -0.49 2.31
N ALA A 274 -24.85 0.00 3.10
CA ALA A 274 -26.01 0.73 2.58
C ALA A 274 -25.64 1.98 1.77
N ARG A 275 -24.47 2.58 2.05
CA ARG A 275 -23.94 3.74 1.29
C ARG A 275 -23.54 3.40 -0.14
N ARG A 276 -23.31 2.11 -0.45
CA ARG A 276 -22.82 1.62 -1.74
C ARG A 276 -23.87 0.87 -2.55
N ARG A 277 -25.04 0.58 -1.98
CA ARG A 277 -26.14 -0.14 -2.66
C ARG A 277 -26.65 0.52 -3.96
N ARG A 278 -26.32 1.78 -4.21
CA ARG A 278 -26.75 2.55 -5.39
C ARG A 278 -25.66 2.64 -6.47
N ASP A 279 -24.51 2.02 -6.25
CA ASP A 279 -23.38 2.11 -7.18
C ASP A 279 -23.61 1.29 -8.46
N SER A 280 -24.46 0.24 -8.42
CA SER A 280 -24.99 -0.49 -9.59
C SER A 280 -26.26 -1.29 -9.25
N GLU A 281 -27.02 -1.73 -10.27
CA GLU A 281 -28.18 -2.63 -10.07
C GLU A 281 -27.78 -3.99 -9.49
N HIS A 282 -26.63 -4.52 -9.94
CA HIS A 282 -26.05 -5.77 -9.42
C HIS A 282 -25.72 -5.68 -7.92
N ILE A 283 -25.03 -4.61 -7.51
CA ILE A 283 -24.70 -4.39 -6.09
C ILE A 283 -25.97 -4.24 -5.27
N LYS A 284 -26.98 -3.54 -5.80
CA LYS A 284 -28.27 -3.41 -5.12
C LYS A 284 -28.92 -4.78 -4.90
N ALA A 285 -29.02 -5.59 -5.94
CA ALA A 285 -29.62 -6.93 -5.87
C ALA A 285 -28.85 -7.85 -4.91
N THR A 286 -27.51 -7.76 -4.92
CA THR A 286 -26.67 -8.51 -4.00
C THR A 286 -26.92 -8.05 -2.56
N TYR A 287 -26.84 -6.73 -2.30
CA TYR A 287 -27.12 -6.15 -0.98
C TYR A 287 -28.50 -6.56 -0.43
N ASP A 288 -29.55 -6.51 -1.25
CA ASP A 288 -30.91 -6.88 -0.86
C ASP A 288 -31.06 -8.40 -0.58
N SER A 289 -30.10 -9.23 -1.02
CA SER A 289 -30.13 -10.70 -0.83
C SER A 289 -29.17 -11.22 0.24
N ILE A 290 -28.28 -10.37 0.79
CA ILE A 290 -27.35 -10.73 1.87
C ILE A 290 -28.11 -11.23 3.10
N LYS A 291 -27.72 -12.40 3.59
CA LYS A 291 -28.19 -12.99 4.86
C LYS A 291 -27.04 -13.34 5.79
N PHE A 292 -25.85 -13.61 5.26
CA PHE A 292 -24.63 -13.90 6.01
C PHE A 292 -23.93 -12.60 6.41
N LEU A 293 -24.26 -12.07 7.58
CA LEU A 293 -23.82 -10.76 8.03
C LEU A 293 -22.42 -10.78 8.69
N PRO A 294 -21.72 -9.63 8.76
CA PRO A 294 -20.37 -9.55 9.34
C PRO A 294 -20.22 -10.06 10.78
N ASP A 295 -21.26 -9.92 11.61
CA ASP A 295 -21.31 -10.46 12.97
C ASP A 295 -21.31 -11.99 13.01
N GLN A 296 -21.73 -12.65 11.94
CA GLN A 296 -21.72 -14.10 11.79
C GLN A 296 -20.38 -14.64 11.23
N PHE A 297 -19.49 -13.77 10.74
CA PHE A 297 -18.25 -14.21 10.10
C PHE A 297 -17.36 -15.00 11.06
N LYS A 298 -17.28 -14.57 12.33
CA LYS A 298 -16.50 -15.25 13.36
C LYS A 298 -16.96 -16.69 13.55
N ASP A 299 -18.25 -16.89 13.78
CA ASP A 299 -18.79 -18.22 14.06
C ASP A 299 -18.65 -19.14 12.84
N PHE A 300 -18.80 -18.60 11.62
CA PHE A 300 -18.56 -19.35 10.39
C PHE A 300 -17.08 -19.75 10.25
N LEU A 301 -16.14 -18.83 10.49
CA LEU A 301 -14.70 -19.10 10.40
C LEU A 301 -14.25 -20.19 11.39
N LEU A 302 -14.82 -20.22 12.59
CA LEU A 302 -14.46 -21.22 13.60
C LEU A 302 -15.16 -22.57 13.39
N ASN A 303 -16.47 -22.56 13.10
CA ASN A 303 -17.27 -23.78 13.11
C ASN A 303 -17.38 -24.46 11.74
N GLU A 304 -17.36 -23.70 10.64
CA GLU A 304 -17.55 -24.23 9.28
C GLU A 304 -16.24 -24.26 8.48
N VAL A 305 -15.38 -23.25 8.66
CA VAL A 305 -14.06 -23.22 8.01
C VAL A 305 -13.00 -23.96 8.84
N HIS A 306 -13.24 -24.12 10.15
CA HIS A 306 -12.40 -24.86 11.09
C HIS A 306 -11.05 -24.23 11.43
N PHE A 307 -10.96 -22.89 11.47
CA PHE A 307 -9.84 -22.25 12.15
C PHE A 307 -9.81 -22.66 13.63
N ALA A 308 -8.62 -22.98 14.14
CA ALA A 308 -8.44 -23.57 15.47
C ALA A 308 -8.77 -22.61 16.62
N SER A 309 -8.48 -21.32 16.44
CA SER A 309 -8.76 -20.28 17.43
C SER A 309 -8.83 -18.90 16.79
N TYR A 310 -9.32 -17.94 17.56
CA TYR A 310 -9.32 -16.53 17.16
C TYR A 310 -8.82 -15.62 18.29
N GLU A 311 -8.20 -14.51 17.91
CA GLU A 311 -7.86 -13.40 18.79
C GLU A 311 -8.32 -12.08 18.19
N ILE A 312 -8.71 -11.13 19.04
CA ILE A 312 -9.03 -9.77 18.62
C ILE A 312 -7.80 -8.90 18.89
N ALA A 313 -7.28 -8.27 17.85
CA ALA A 313 -6.23 -7.27 17.96
C ALA A 313 -6.80 -5.87 17.67
N GLY A 314 -6.60 -4.93 18.60
CA GLY A 314 -6.98 -3.53 18.47
C GLY A 314 -7.71 -2.96 19.69
N ASP A 315 -7.92 -1.64 19.70
CA ASP A 315 -8.54 -0.92 20.82
C ASP A 315 -10.07 -1.04 20.79
N THR A 316 -10.61 -1.90 21.65
CA THR A 316 -12.06 -2.21 21.74
C THR A 316 -12.92 -1.06 22.27
N GLU A 317 -12.33 0.04 22.75
CA GLU A 317 -13.10 1.12 23.40
C GLU A 317 -13.70 2.17 22.44
N ASN A 318 -13.31 2.16 21.15
CA ASN A 318 -13.78 3.14 20.15
C ASN A 318 -14.54 2.49 18.95
N GLU A 319 -15.49 1.64 19.28
CA GLU A 319 -16.43 0.99 18.35
C GLU A 319 -17.19 2.00 17.44
N GLN A 320 -17.36 3.25 17.92
CA GLN A 320 -18.14 4.30 17.22
C GLN A 320 -17.41 5.00 16.07
N ASN A 321 -16.07 4.89 15.96
CA ASN A 321 -15.28 5.63 14.95
C ASN A 321 -14.70 4.75 13.83
N GLY A 322 -14.97 3.43 13.84
CA GLY A 322 -14.50 2.53 12.77
C GLY A 322 -12.98 2.36 12.72
N THR A 323 -12.30 2.50 13.85
CA THR A 323 -10.88 2.11 14.00
C THR A 323 -10.76 0.59 14.02
N ALA A 324 -9.81 0.09 13.22
CA ALA A 324 -9.66 -1.29 12.80
C ALA A 324 -9.43 -2.26 13.97
N TRP A 325 -10.33 -3.21 14.13
CA TRP A 325 -10.03 -4.45 14.84
C TRP A 325 -9.70 -5.52 13.82
N PHE A 326 -8.65 -6.27 14.09
CA PHE A 326 -8.35 -7.48 13.35
C PHE A 326 -8.85 -8.67 14.13
N VAL A 327 -9.49 -9.60 13.43
CA VAL A 327 -9.65 -10.96 13.93
C VAL A 327 -8.48 -11.75 13.37
N LEU A 328 -7.62 -12.24 14.25
CA LEU A 328 -6.54 -13.18 13.95
C LEU A 328 -7.12 -14.58 14.03
N LEU A 329 -7.03 -15.36 12.97
CA LEU A 329 -7.53 -16.74 12.92
C LEU A 329 -6.34 -17.66 12.65
N PHE A 330 -6.14 -18.67 13.50
CA PHE A 330 -5.02 -19.60 13.41
C PHE A 330 -5.48 -20.91 12.78
N GLY A 331 -4.90 -21.26 11.64
CA GLY A 331 -5.16 -22.50 10.89
C GLY A 331 -4.24 -23.65 11.29
#